data_AF-W4K6N7-F1
#
_entry.id   AF-W4K6N7-F1
#
_cell.length_a   1.000
_cell.length_b   1.000
_cell.length_c   1.000
_cell.angle_alpha   90.00
_cell.angle_beta   90.00
_cell.angle_gamma   90.00
#
_symmetry.space_group_name_H-M   'P 1'
#
loop_
_entity.id
_entity.type
_entity.pdbx_description
1 polymer ?
#
loop_
_entity_poly.entity_id
_entity_poly.type
_entity_poly.pdbx_seq_one_letter_code
_entity_poly.pdbx_strand_id
1 'polypeptide(L)'
;MTTFLTSHARAFDSIIFDLGDVLFTWSPAAETPIPPKTLQQILRTATWFEYEKGGILEAECYAAVAREMGLHPEQVRIAFEGARDTLAARSSMVELIRELKQGRKIYAMSNISAPDWEVLRGKLSDWDIFDHVFTSASAKERKPNIGFYRHVLEQTGADPTRTIFVDDKVDNILTARSFGITGVVYDHFNNVERTLRNLCGDPVERAQAFMRANAQHHTTFTSDGHPIKENFSQLLILETTGDASLVENIPESDGPINFFRGNGQFTTAEFPCDVDTTSIGFTISTLASAHNKSRIMDEILKLRDSDNILQVYFDASRPRLDPVVCINALTFFSANGRGHELQESFDWVEAVLTHRAYVDGTRYYETAEAFLFFLSRLLAVSPYARHRLQSVFEERCRERIGMEGDALALAMRIICCSNVGIDLPLERARLLELQQVDGGWDEGWFYKYGSHGVRIANRGVTTAFAIKAIETFAGRKLDSGEH
;
A
#
# COMPACT_ATOMS: atom_id res chain seq x y z
N MET A 1 -6.61 29.10 16.58
CA MET A 1 -7.94 28.70 17.08
C MET A 1 -8.05 27.21 16.86
N THR A 2 -8.01 26.51 17.98
CA THR A 2 -7.97 25.06 18.11
C THR A 2 -9.33 24.45 17.77
N THR A 3 -9.27 23.18 17.37
CA THR A 3 -10.38 22.20 17.45
C THR A 3 -11.37 22.19 16.28
N PHE A 4 -11.14 21.31 15.29
CA PHE A 4 -12.13 20.45 14.60
C PHE A 4 -11.38 19.56 13.58
N LEU A 5 -10.59 18.61 14.07
CA LEU A 5 -10.21 17.41 13.30
C LEU A 5 -10.51 16.21 14.19
N THR A 6 -11.80 15.97 14.41
CA THR A 6 -12.30 14.81 15.14
C THR A 6 -12.85 13.79 14.17
N SER A 7 -12.26 12.60 14.27
CA SER A 7 -12.78 11.27 13.96
C SER A 7 -13.01 10.92 12.49
N HIS A 8 -11.96 10.41 11.84
CA HIS A 8 -12.12 9.06 11.31
C HIS A 8 -12.34 8.16 12.53
N ALA A 9 -13.61 7.90 12.89
CA ALA A 9 -13.92 6.87 13.88
C ALA A 9 -13.16 5.62 13.43
N ARG A 10 -12.29 5.07 14.31
CA ARG A 10 -11.55 3.85 13.98
C ARG A 10 -12.56 2.84 13.45
N ALA A 11 -12.39 2.43 12.20
CA ALA A 11 -13.33 1.55 11.51
C ALA A 11 -13.52 0.25 12.28
N PHE A 12 -12.45 -0.18 12.97
CA PHE A 12 -12.44 -1.35 13.85
C PHE A 12 -12.03 -0.96 15.27
N ASP A 13 -12.88 -1.31 16.23
CA ASP A 13 -12.65 -1.11 17.67
C ASP A 13 -12.37 -2.41 18.42
N SER A 14 -12.56 -3.55 17.77
CA SER A 14 -12.33 -4.87 18.36
C SER A 14 -11.61 -5.82 17.40
N ILE A 15 -10.74 -6.67 17.96
CA ILE A 15 -10.02 -7.71 17.23
C ILE A 15 -10.08 -9.01 18.04
N ILE A 16 -10.41 -10.10 17.38
CA ILE A 16 -10.43 -11.45 17.94
C ILE A 16 -9.31 -12.25 17.25
N PHE A 17 -8.46 -12.89 18.03
CA PHE A 17 -7.39 -13.76 17.52
C PHE A 17 -7.65 -15.22 17.87
N ASP A 18 -7.38 -16.12 16.93
CA ASP A 18 -7.08 -17.51 17.31
C ASP A 18 -5.77 -17.59 18.12
N LEU A 19 -5.64 -18.65 18.91
CA LEU A 19 -4.42 -18.94 19.66
C LEU A 19 -3.53 -19.94 18.92
N GLY A 20 -4.09 -21.08 18.50
CA GLY A 20 -3.33 -22.13 17.83
C GLY A 20 -2.89 -21.70 16.43
N ASP A 21 -1.62 -21.96 16.09
CA ASP A 21 -0.96 -21.64 14.82
C ASP A 21 -0.89 -20.15 14.42
N VAL A 22 -1.66 -19.28 15.09
CA VAL A 22 -1.63 -17.80 15.01
C VAL A 22 -0.71 -17.20 16.07
N LEU A 23 -1.04 -17.33 17.36
CA LEU A 23 -0.23 -16.79 18.46
C LEU A 23 0.80 -17.79 18.97
N PHE A 24 0.40 -19.06 19.07
CA PHE A 24 1.24 -20.14 19.54
C PHE A 24 1.58 -21.07 18.39
N THR A 25 2.80 -21.58 18.41
CA THR A 25 3.26 -22.63 17.51
C THR A 25 3.79 -23.77 18.35
N TRP A 26 3.73 -24.98 17.82
CA TRP A 26 4.34 -26.15 18.41
C TRP A 26 5.08 -26.92 17.33
N SER A 27 6.00 -27.77 17.73
CA SER A 27 6.74 -28.66 16.83
C SER A 27 6.59 -30.09 17.31
N PRO A 28 6.34 -31.07 16.42
CA PRO A 28 6.40 -32.46 16.82
C PRO A 28 7.76 -32.75 17.45
N ALA A 29 7.78 -33.36 18.64
CA ALA A 29 9.03 -33.80 19.25
C ALA A 29 9.76 -34.78 18.31
N ALA A 30 11.09 -34.70 18.23
CA ALA A 30 11.90 -35.52 17.32
C ALA A 30 11.70 -37.04 17.50
N GLU A 31 11.25 -37.46 18.69
CA GLU A 31 11.02 -38.85 19.08
C GLU A 31 9.51 -39.20 19.20
N THR A 32 8.63 -38.44 18.55
CA THR A 32 7.18 -38.71 18.63
C THR A 32 6.82 -40.06 17.97
N PRO A 33 6.03 -40.92 18.63
CA PRO A 33 5.63 -42.22 18.09
C PRO A 33 4.59 -42.11 16.95
N ILE A 34 4.06 -40.90 16.69
CA ILE A 34 3.03 -40.64 15.69
C ILE A 34 3.53 -39.60 14.68
N PRO A 35 3.45 -39.86 13.35
CA PRO A 35 3.82 -38.89 12.34
C PRO A 35 3.00 -37.59 12.45
N PRO A 36 3.58 -36.41 12.14
CA PRO A 36 2.88 -35.12 12.25
C PRO A 36 1.55 -35.06 11.48
N LYS A 37 1.48 -35.72 10.33
CA LYS A 37 0.25 -35.82 9.52
C LYS A 37 -0.87 -36.55 10.26
N THR A 38 -0.56 -37.61 10.99
CA THR A 38 -1.53 -38.39 11.76
C THR A 38 -2.00 -37.59 12.98
N LEU A 39 -1.10 -36.84 13.63
CA LEU A 39 -1.48 -35.93 14.71
C LEU A 39 -2.48 -34.87 14.22
N GLN A 40 -2.23 -34.28 13.04
CA GLN A 40 -3.15 -33.35 12.38
C GLN A 40 -4.49 -34.00 11.98
N GLN A 41 -4.50 -35.29 11.65
CA GLN A 41 -5.76 -36.03 11.40
C GLN A 41 -6.55 -36.25 12.69
N ILE A 42 -5.89 -36.55 13.81
CA ILE A 42 -6.54 -36.69 15.12
C ILE A 42 -7.27 -35.41 15.50
N LEU A 43 -6.62 -34.25 15.34
CA LEU A 43 -7.20 -32.92 15.60
C LEU A 43 -8.47 -32.61 14.80
N ARG A 44 -8.77 -33.38 13.75
CA ARG A 44 -9.94 -33.21 12.87
C ARG A 44 -11.04 -34.23 13.12
N THR A 45 -10.88 -35.12 14.09
CA THR A 45 -11.89 -36.14 14.42
C THR A 45 -13.04 -35.55 15.22
N ALA A 46 -14.23 -36.14 15.08
CA ALA A 46 -15.38 -35.78 15.90
C ALA A 46 -15.11 -36.00 17.40
N THR A 47 -14.38 -37.08 17.73
CA THR A 47 -13.93 -37.39 19.09
C THR A 47 -13.07 -36.26 19.66
N TRP A 48 -12.11 -35.75 18.89
CA TRP A 48 -11.30 -34.61 19.32
C TRP A 48 -12.15 -33.35 19.49
N PHE A 49 -13.13 -33.11 18.61
CA PHE A 49 -14.05 -31.97 18.75
C PHE A 49 -14.88 -32.04 20.04
N GLU A 50 -15.33 -33.22 20.46
CA GLU A 50 -16.01 -33.37 21.76
C GLU A 50 -15.06 -33.13 22.92
N TYR A 51 -13.80 -33.57 22.82
CA TYR A 51 -12.78 -33.30 23.83
C TYR A 51 -12.47 -31.80 23.96
N GLU A 52 -12.30 -31.09 22.85
CA GLU A 52 -12.09 -29.63 22.83
C GLU A 52 -13.26 -28.85 23.45
N LYS A 53 -14.49 -29.37 23.36
CA LYS A 53 -15.68 -28.78 24.00
C LYS A 53 -15.85 -29.19 25.47
N GLY A 54 -15.02 -30.10 25.98
CA GLY A 54 -15.16 -30.67 27.33
C GLY A 54 -16.27 -31.70 27.48
N GLY A 55 -16.71 -32.33 26.39
CA GLY A 55 -17.75 -33.37 26.37
C GLY A 55 -17.26 -34.76 26.78
N ILE A 56 -15.96 -35.03 26.65
CA ILE A 56 -15.31 -36.28 27.07
C ILE A 56 -13.99 -35.98 27.79
N LEU A 57 -13.52 -36.90 28.62
CA LEU A 57 -12.25 -36.76 29.34
C LEU A 57 -11.06 -37.05 28.43
N GLU A 58 -9.87 -36.54 28.78
CA GLU A 58 -8.64 -36.72 27.99
C GLU A 58 -8.30 -38.20 27.74
N ALA A 59 -8.33 -39.02 28.79
CA ALA A 59 -8.05 -40.45 28.66
C ALA A 59 -9.06 -41.18 27.75
N GLU A 60 -10.33 -40.77 27.78
CA GLU A 60 -11.38 -41.31 26.91
C GLU A 60 -11.16 -40.89 25.46
N CYS A 61 -10.82 -39.61 25.24
CA CYS A 61 -10.45 -39.08 23.93
C CYS A 61 -9.28 -39.86 23.34
N TYR A 62 -8.16 -39.98 24.07
CA TYR A 62 -6.97 -40.69 23.59
C TYR A 62 -7.25 -42.15 23.26
N ALA A 63 -8.05 -42.85 24.08
CA ALA A 63 -8.45 -44.23 23.80
C ALA A 63 -9.33 -44.34 22.55
N ALA A 64 -10.25 -43.41 22.35
CA ALA A 64 -11.19 -43.39 21.23
C ALA A 64 -10.48 -43.04 19.91
N VAL A 65 -9.68 -41.97 19.86
CA VAL A 65 -8.92 -41.59 18.66
C VAL A 65 -7.86 -42.64 18.31
N ALA A 66 -7.24 -43.28 19.32
CA ALA A 66 -6.31 -44.38 19.06
C ALA A 66 -7.01 -45.56 18.35
N ARG A 67 -8.24 -45.90 18.77
CA ARG A 67 -9.05 -46.92 18.10
C ARG A 67 -9.43 -46.51 16.68
N GLU A 68 -9.85 -45.26 16.47
CA GLU A 68 -10.20 -44.72 15.15
C GLU A 68 -9.02 -44.74 14.17
N MET A 69 -7.81 -44.46 14.67
CA MET A 69 -6.60 -44.32 13.86
C MET A 69 -5.73 -45.59 13.80
N GLY A 70 -6.12 -46.67 14.49
CA GLY A 70 -5.33 -47.90 14.56
C GLY A 70 -4.01 -47.76 15.32
N LEU A 71 -3.98 -46.90 16.34
CA LEU A 71 -2.83 -46.61 17.19
C LEU A 71 -3.00 -47.18 18.60
N HIS A 72 -1.94 -47.18 19.39
CA HIS A 72 -2.02 -47.43 20.83
C HIS A 72 -2.30 -46.11 21.59
N PRO A 73 -3.20 -46.08 22.60
CA PRO A 73 -3.53 -44.85 23.35
C PRO A 73 -2.30 -44.15 23.94
N GLU A 74 -1.33 -44.93 24.39
CA GLU A 74 -0.05 -44.41 24.90
C GLU A 74 0.76 -43.63 23.86
N GLN A 75 0.72 -44.03 22.59
CA GLN A 75 1.38 -43.29 21.52
C GLN A 75 0.71 -41.93 21.31
N VAL A 76 -0.62 -41.88 21.41
CA VAL A 76 -1.39 -40.62 21.33
C VAL A 76 -1.02 -39.70 22.48
N ARG A 77 -0.99 -40.23 23.71
CA ARG A 77 -0.59 -39.50 24.92
C ARG A 77 0.80 -38.88 24.76
N ILE A 78 1.81 -39.70 24.44
CA ILE A 78 3.20 -39.24 24.27
C ILE A 78 3.30 -38.16 23.18
N ALA A 79 2.58 -38.32 22.06
CA ALA A 79 2.61 -37.35 20.97
C ALA A 79 2.05 -35.97 21.38
N PHE A 80 0.92 -35.93 22.09
CA PHE A 80 0.31 -34.67 22.54
C PHE A 80 1.06 -34.05 23.74
N GLU A 81 1.67 -34.85 24.61
CA GLU A 81 2.59 -34.34 25.64
C GLU A 81 3.82 -33.69 25.00
N GLY A 82 4.43 -34.33 24.00
CA GLY A 82 5.52 -33.72 23.24
C GLY A 82 5.11 -32.42 22.54
N ALA A 83 3.87 -32.33 22.04
CA ALA A 83 3.35 -31.09 21.46
C ALA A 83 3.17 -29.98 22.53
N ARG A 84 2.70 -30.33 23.74
CA ARG A 84 2.60 -29.42 24.89
C ARG A 84 3.96 -28.87 25.33
N ASP A 85 4.99 -29.71 25.28
CA ASP A 85 6.34 -29.33 25.72
C ASP A 85 6.98 -28.30 24.79
N THR A 86 6.76 -28.45 23.48
CA THR A 86 7.32 -27.56 22.45
C THR A 86 6.48 -26.31 22.16
N LEU A 87 5.31 -26.20 22.80
CA LEU A 87 4.42 -25.06 22.64
C LEU A 87 5.11 -23.76 23.04
N ALA A 88 5.17 -22.81 22.12
CA ALA A 88 5.81 -21.51 22.32
C ALA A 88 4.99 -20.38 21.70
N ALA A 89 4.93 -19.23 22.38
CA ALA A 89 4.33 -18.02 21.85
C ALA A 89 5.24 -17.37 20.79
N ARG A 90 4.65 -16.86 19.72
CA ARG A 90 5.34 -16.03 18.72
C ARG A 90 5.50 -14.62 19.26
N SER A 91 6.73 -14.24 19.64
CA SER A 91 7.02 -12.91 20.22
C SER A 91 6.52 -11.76 19.34
N SER A 92 6.71 -11.85 18.03
CA SER A 92 6.28 -10.81 17.08
C SER A 92 4.75 -10.61 17.06
N MET A 93 3.96 -11.68 17.22
CA MET A 93 2.49 -11.58 17.32
C MET A 93 2.06 -10.99 18.66
N VAL A 94 2.73 -11.36 19.76
CA VAL A 94 2.48 -10.75 21.08
C VAL A 94 2.73 -9.23 21.04
N GLU A 95 3.84 -8.80 20.44
CA GLU A 95 4.19 -7.39 20.26
C GLU A 95 3.14 -6.65 19.43
N LEU A 96 2.75 -7.22 18.28
CA LEU A 96 1.71 -6.65 17.43
C LEU A 96 0.36 -6.50 18.17
N ILE A 97 -0.05 -7.52 18.93
CA ILE A 97 -1.29 -7.46 19.72
C ILE A 97 -1.22 -6.32 20.74
N ARG A 98 -0.09 -6.14 21.43
CA ARG A 98 0.10 -5.05 22.40
C ARG A 98 -0.02 -3.67 21.75
N GLU A 99 0.57 -3.50 20.57
CA GLU A 99 0.45 -2.25 19.81
C GLU A 99 -1.01 -1.97 19.40
N LEU A 100 -1.69 -2.98 18.86
CA LEU A 100 -3.07 -2.84 18.37
C LEU A 100 -4.09 -2.61 19.49
N LYS A 101 -3.84 -3.13 20.70
CA LYS A 101 -4.68 -2.96 21.89
C LYS A 101 -4.87 -1.50 22.28
N GLN A 102 -3.93 -0.60 21.96
CA GLN A 102 -4.02 0.81 22.34
C GLN A 102 -5.28 1.46 21.74
N GLY A 103 -6.33 1.59 22.56
CA GLY A 103 -7.64 2.10 22.18
C GLY A 103 -8.51 1.13 21.37
N ARG A 104 -8.31 -0.19 21.53
CA ARG A 104 -9.19 -1.25 20.99
C ARG A 104 -9.39 -2.35 22.03
N LYS A 105 -10.47 -3.10 21.89
CA LYS A 105 -10.71 -4.33 22.64
C LYS A 105 -10.09 -5.51 21.91
N ILE A 106 -9.28 -6.30 22.60
CA ILE A 106 -8.64 -7.47 22.00
C ILE A 106 -9.10 -8.73 22.72
N TYR A 107 -9.59 -9.70 21.97
CA TYR A 107 -10.07 -10.96 22.50
C TYR A 107 -9.30 -12.14 21.88
N ALA A 108 -9.33 -13.28 22.54
CA ALA A 108 -8.92 -14.55 21.95
C ALA A 108 -10.10 -15.51 21.86
N MET A 109 -10.15 -16.31 20.79
CA MET A 109 -11.18 -17.32 20.57
C MET A 109 -10.53 -18.59 20.02
N SER A 110 -10.40 -19.62 20.86
CA SER A 110 -9.62 -20.82 20.55
C SER A 110 -10.41 -22.11 20.74
N ASN A 111 -10.22 -23.04 19.80
CA ASN A 111 -10.61 -24.44 20.01
C ASN A 111 -9.51 -25.11 20.83
N ILE A 112 -9.78 -25.32 22.11
CA ILE A 112 -8.81 -25.86 23.05
C ILE A 112 -9.54 -26.53 24.22
N SER A 113 -9.08 -27.71 24.60
CA SER A 113 -9.59 -28.44 25.75
C SER A 113 -9.21 -27.74 27.06
N ALA A 114 -9.91 -28.04 28.16
CA ALA A 114 -9.55 -27.48 29.46
C ALA A 114 -8.12 -27.88 29.92
N PRO A 115 -7.69 -29.16 29.82
CA PRO A 115 -6.31 -29.53 30.15
C PRO A 115 -5.26 -28.80 29.31
N ASP A 116 -5.48 -28.68 27.99
CA ASP A 116 -4.52 -28.00 27.11
C ASP A 116 -4.46 -26.50 27.38
N TRP A 117 -5.59 -25.89 27.74
CA TRP A 117 -5.64 -24.48 28.14
C TRP A 117 -4.83 -24.22 29.40
N GLU A 118 -4.89 -25.09 30.41
CA GLU A 118 -4.07 -24.95 31.62
C GLU A 118 -2.57 -24.93 31.31
N VAL A 119 -2.13 -25.81 30.41
CA VAL A 119 -0.75 -25.85 29.95
C VAL A 119 -0.40 -24.58 29.19
N LEU A 120 -1.22 -24.19 28.20
CA LEU A 120 -0.97 -23.06 27.32
C LEU A 120 -0.92 -21.73 28.11
N ARG A 121 -1.76 -21.57 29.15
CA ARG A 121 -1.71 -20.40 30.05
C ARG A 121 -0.36 -20.23 30.72
N GLY A 122 0.32 -21.32 31.07
CA GLY A 122 1.66 -21.28 31.66
C GLY A 122 2.78 -20.92 30.68
N LYS A 123 2.52 -20.90 29.37
CA LYS A 123 3.54 -20.64 28.31
C LYS A 123 3.65 -19.18 27.90
N LEU A 124 2.71 -18.33 28.30
CA LEU A 124 2.75 -16.89 28.06
C LEU A 124 2.79 -16.14 29.40
N SER A 125 3.72 -15.20 29.53
CA SER A 125 3.94 -14.46 30.78
C SER A 125 2.88 -13.40 31.08
N ASP A 126 2.16 -12.94 30.06
CA ASP A 126 1.28 -11.78 30.14
C ASP A 126 0.03 -12.02 29.28
N TRP A 127 -1.07 -12.33 29.95
CA TRP A 127 -2.39 -12.55 29.35
C TRP A 127 -3.23 -11.27 29.29
N ASP A 128 -2.80 -10.18 29.94
CA ASP A 128 -3.52 -8.90 29.97
C ASP A 128 -3.51 -8.20 28.60
N ILE A 129 -2.73 -8.72 27.65
CA ILE A 129 -2.82 -8.39 26.23
C ILE A 129 -4.24 -8.64 25.67
N PHE A 130 -5.00 -9.58 26.26
CA PHE A 130 -6.39 -9.85 25.94
C PHE A 130 -7.33 -9.26 27.00
N ASP A 131 -8.40 -8.59 26.58
CA ASP A 131 -9.53 -8.21 27.43
C ASP A 131 -10.33 -9.43 27.89
N HIS A 132 -10.40 -10.48 27.06
CA HIS A 132 -10.96 -11.78 27.43
C HIS A 132 -10.46 -12.91 26.51
N VAL A 133 -10.42 -14.13 27.03
CA VAL A 133 -10.08 -15.35 26.27
C VAL A 133 -11.24 -16.34 26.32
N PHE A 134 -11.83 -16.62 25.16
CA PHE A 134 -12.89 -17.58 24.98
C PHE A 134 -12.31 -18.92 24.50
N THR A 135 -12.51 -19.98 25.29
CA THR A 135 -12.07 -21.33 24.93
C THR A 135 -13.27 -22.21 24.62
N SER A 136 -13.12 -23.15 23.68
CA SER A 136 -14.21 -24.06 23.33
C SER A 136 -14.67 -24.91 24.52
N ALA A 137 -13.76 -25.26 25.43
CA ALA A 137 -14.08 -26.04 26.62
C ALA A 137 -14.99 -25.28 27.59
N SER A 138 -14.74 -23.98 27.82
CA SER A 138 -15.59 -23.18 28.71
C SER A 138 -16.93 -22.85 28.06
N ALA A 139 -16.93 -22.56 26.76
CA ALA A 139 -18.13 -22.27 25.99
C ALA A 139 -18.98 -23.51 25.68
N LYS A 140 -18.42 -24.72 25.83
CA LYS A 140 -19.01 -26.00 25.39
C LYS A 140 -19.41 -26.01 23.91
N GLU A 141 -18.72 -25.21 23.11
CA GLU A 141 -18.97 -24.99 21.69
C GLU A 141 -17.66 -24.60 21.00
N ARG A 142 -17.51 -24.85 19.70
CA ARG A 142 -16.25 -24.66 18.98
C ARG A 142 -16.40 -23.92 17.67
N LYS A 143 -15.31 -23.36 17.14
CA LYS A 143 -15.23 -22.92 15.74
C LYS A 143 -15.23 -24.15 14.83
N PRO A 144 -15.89 -24.13 13.65
CA PRO A 144 -16.62 -23.03 13.03
C PRO A 144 -18.12 -23.01 13.37
N ASN A 145 -18.57 -23.59 14.49
CA ASN A 145 -20.00 -23.61 14.81
C ASN A 145 -20.48 -22.20 15.15
N ILE A 146 -21.58 -21.79 14.51
CA ILE A 146 -22.22 -20.46 14.66
C ILE A 146 -22.51 -20.12 16.13
N GLY A 147 -22.79 -21.14 16.96
CA GLY A 147 -23.03 -20.98 18.40
C GLY A 147 -21.88 -20.31 19.15
N PHE A 148 -20.62 -20.62 18.81
CA PHE A 148 -19.47 -20.05 19.52
C PHE A 148 -19.32 -18.56 19.22
N TYR A 149 -19.44 -18.17 17.94
CA TYR A 149 -19.38 -16.76 17.52
C TYR A 149 -20.47 -15.93 18.17
N ARG A 150 -21.71 -16.46 18.22
CA ARG A 150 -22.83 -15.80 18.91
C ARG A 150 -22.53 -15.59 20.39
N HIS A 151 -22.04 -16.64 21.07
CA HIS A 151 -21.65 -16.54 22.47
C HIS A 151 -20.59 -15.44 22.70
N VAL A 152 -19.54 -15.39 21.88
CA VAL A 152 -18.48 -14.37 21.98
C VAL A 152 -19.05 -12.96 21.77
N LEU A 153 -19.86 -12.75 20.74
CA LEU A 153 -20.46 -11.43 20.47
C LEU A 153 -21.42 -10.98 21.58
N GLU A 154 -22.24 -11.90 22.12
CA GLU A 154 -23.15 -11.61 23.24
C GLU A 154 -22.38 -11.24 24.53
N GLN A 155 -21.28 -11.94 24.84
CA GLN A 155 -20.49 -11.68 26.04
C GLN A 155 -19.66 -10.40 25.95
N THR A 156 -19.18 -10.06 24.75
CA THR A 156 -18.34 -8.87 24.52
C THR A 156 -19.12 -7.61 24.23
N GLY A 157 -20.33 -7.74 23.67
CA GLY A 157 -21.09 -6.62 23.11
C GLY A 157 -20.43 -5.99 21.88
N ALA A 158 -19.47 -6.67 21.25
CA ALA A 158 -18.77 -6.18 20.07
C ALA A 158 -19.72 -6.08 18.87
N ASP A 159 -19.64 -4.97 18.13
CA ASP A 159 -20.31 -4.83 16.84
C ASP A 159 -19.53 -5.64 15.80
N PRO A 160 -20.12 -6.69 15.20
CA PRO A 160 -19.41 -7.53 14.25
C PRO A 160 -18.90 -6.73 13.05
N THR A 161 -19.59 -5.67 12.61
CA THR A 161 -19.17 -4.84 11.47
C THR A 161 -17.93 -3.98 11.77
N ARG A 162 -17.59 -3.83 13.06
CA ARG A 162 -16.42 -3.12 13.59
C ARG A 162 -15.41 -4.07 14.26
N THR A 163 -15.57 -5.37 14.03
CA THR A 163 -14.71 -6.44 14.56
C THR A 163 -13.83 -7.03 13.47
N ILE A 164 -12.57 -7.31 13.78
CA ILE A 164 -11.66 -8.12 12.97
C ILE A 164 -11.51 -9.51 13.61
N PHE A 165 -11.46 -10.58 12.81
CA PHE A 165 -11.12 -11.92 13.28
C PHE A 165 -9.94 -12.50 12.50
N VAL A 166 -8.91 -12.94 13.22
CA VAL A 166 -7.67 -13.52 12.65
C VAL A 166 -7.59 -14.99 13.03
N ASP A 167 -7.55 -15.87 12.04
CA ASP A 167 -7.55 -17.34 12.21
C ASP A 167 -6.86 -18.01 11.02
N ASP A 168 -6.18 -19.14 11.22
CA ASP A 168 -5.49 -19.86 10.16
C ASP A 168 -6.44 -20.65 9.24
N LYS A 169 -7.67 -20.96 9.71
CA LYS A 169 -8.62 -21.80 9.01
C LYS A 169 -9.68 -21.00 8.27
N VAL A 170 -9.78 -21.26 6.97
CA VAL A 170 -10.75 -20.62 6.08
C VAL A 170 -12.20 -20.84 6.53
N ASP A 171 -12.55 -22.02 7.07
CA ASP A 171 -13.92 -22.31 7.54
C ASP A 171 -14.31 -21.44 8.76
N ASN A 172 -13.33 -21.16 9.63
CA ASN A 172 -13.53 -20.27 10.78
C ASN A 172 -13.72 -18.82 10.31
N ILE A 173 -12.91 -18.39 9.34
CA ILE A 173 -13.01 -17.07 8.71
C ILE A 173 -14.35 -16.90 7.97
N LEU A 174 -14.79 -17.92 7.24
CA LEU A 174 -16.07 -17.92 6.52
C LEU A 174 -17.23 -17.72 7.49
N THR A 175 -17.22 -18.45 8.62
CA THR A 175 -18.27 -18.31 9.63
C THR A 175 -18.25 -16.92 10.26
N ALA A 176 -17.08 -16.38 10.62
CA ALA A 176 -16.99 -15.01 11.13
C ALA A 176 -17.57 -13.98 10.15
N ARG A 177 -17.21 -14.09 8.86
CA ARG A 177 -17.73 -13.21 7.81
C ARG A 177 -19.25 -13.29 7.66
N SER A 178 -19.87 -14.43 7.95
CA SER A 178 -21.34 -14.56 7.93
C SER A 178 -22.07 -13.69 8.97
N PHE A 179 -21.35 -13.20 10.00
CA PHE A 179 -21.85 -12.22 10.97
C PHE A 179 -21.55 -10.76 10.59
N GLY A 180 -20.79 -10.52 9.51
CA GLY A 180 -20.28 -9.20 9.15
C GLY A 180 -18.89 -8.88 9.72
N ILE A 181 -18.24 -9.84 10.39
CA ILE A 181 -16.87 -9.68 10.92
C ILE A 181 -15.85 -9.65 9.77
N THR A 182 -14.90 -8.71 9.84
CA THR A 182 -13.79 -8.65 8.89
C THR A 182 -12.80 -9.78 9.19
N GLY A 183 -12.85 -10.84 8.38
CA GLY A 183 -11.99 -12.00 8.55
C GLY A 183 -10.65 -11.89 7.81
N VAL A 184 -9.54 -12.09 8.53
CA VAL A 184 -8.16 -12.14 8.04
C VAL A 184 -7.62 -13.55 8.21
N VAL A 185 -7.30 -14.23 7.11
CA VAL A 185 -6.68 -15.57 7.16
C VAL A 185 -5.21 -15.40 7.57
N TYR A 186 -4.77 -16.11 8.60
CA TYR A 186 -3.37 -16.13 8.99
C TYR A 186 -2.56 -17.06 8.09
N ASP A 187 -1.79 -16.48 7.17
CA ASP A 187 -0.87 -17.19 6.28
C ASP A 187 0.59 -17.04 6.76
N HIS A 188 1.06 -15.80 6.84
CA HIS A 188 2.40 -15.39 7.20
C HIS A 188 2.31 -14.12 8.04
N PHE A 189 3.20 -14.00 9.04
CA PHE A 189 3.20 -12.88 9.98
C PHE A 189 3.19 -11.52 9.28
N ASN A 190 4.10 -11.29 8.30
CA ASN A 190 4.22 -10.00 7.62
C ASN A 190 2.95 -9.58 6.87
N ASN A 191 2.24 -10.52 6.25
CA ASN A 191 1.00 -10.24 5.51
C ASN A 191 -0.13 -9.83 6.46
N VAL A 192 -0.26 -10.56 7.57
CA VAL A 192 -1.26 -10.29 8.60
C VAL A 192 -0.97 -8.99 9.33
N GLU A 193 0.30 -8.74 9.68
CA GLU A 193 0.74 -7.48 10.28
C GLU A 193 0.36 -6.30 9.39
N ARG A 194 0.73 -6.35 8.10
CA ARG A 194 0.38 -5.29 7.14
C ARG A 194 -1.13 -5.09 7.08
N THR A 195 -1.89 -6.18 6.95
CA THR A 195 -3.36 -6.13 6.86
C THR A 195 -3.97 -5.50 8.11
N LEU A 196 -3.55 -5.92 9.31
CA LEU A 196 -4.05 -5.37 10.56
C LEU A 196 -3.68 -3.90 10.73
N ARG A 197 -2.45 -3.50 10.38
CA ARG A 197 -2.05 -2.09 10.41
C ARG A 197 -2.84 -1.24 9.42
N ASN A 198 -3.15 -1.76 8.23
CA ASN A 198 -3.97 -1.05 7.22
C ASN A 198 -5.44 -0.92 7.66
N LEU A 199 -6.00 -1.95 8.28
CA LEU A 199 -7.38 -1.89 8.80
C LEU A 199 -7.49 -1.00 10.05
N CYS A 200 -6.46 -0.97 10.89
CA CYS A 200 -6.51 -0.29 12.18
C CYS A 200 -5.97 1.14 12.15
N GLY A 201 -4.97 1.45 11.33
CA GLY A 201 -4.30 2.74 11.29
C GLY A 201 -4.96 3.75 10.34
N ASP A 202 -4.75 5.04 10.58
CA ASP A 202 -5.05 6.06 9.58
C ASP A 202 -3.99 5.99 8.47
N PRO A 203 -4.39 5.77 7.20
CA PRO A 203 -3.44 5.55 6.13
C PRO A 203 -2.61 6.81 5.83
N VAL A 204 -3.18 8.01 5.98
CA VAL A 204 -2.47 9.27 5.71
C VAL A 204 -1.48 9.57 6.84
N GLU A 205 -1.87 9.41 8.11
CA GLU A 205 -0.96 9.61 9.24
C GLU A 205 0.26 8.68 9.16
N ARG A 206 0.03 7.40 8.83
CA ARG A 206 1.11 6.41 8.63
C ARG A 206 2.02 6.78 7.46
N ALA A 207 1.44 7.22 6.34
CA ALA A 207 2.19 7.68 5.19
C ALA A 207 3.05 8.91 5.51
N GLN A 208 2.49 9.88 6.22
CA GLN A 208 3.22 11.06 6.66
C GLN A 208 4.34 10.71 7.65
N ALA A 209 4.15 9.72 8.53
CA ALA A 209 5.20 9.20 9.40
C ALA A 209 6.34 8.57 8.58
N PHE A 210 6.02 7.77 7.56
CA PHE A 210 7.01 7.27 6.60
C PHE A 210 7.77 8.41 5.90
N MET A 211 7.06 9.43 5.41
CA MET A 211 7.68 10.57 4.73
C MET A 211 8.67 11.29 5.65
N ARG A 212 8.28 11.59 6.90
CA ARG A 212 9.15 12.24 7.89
C ARG A 212 10.34 11.37 8.31
N ALA A 213 10.13 10.07 8.51
CA ALA A 213 11.20 9.15 8.88
C ALA A 213 12.28 9.00 7.79
N ASN A 214 11.91 9.27 6.53
CA ASN A 214 12.79 9.20 5.36
C ASN A 214 13.11 10.59 4.77
N ALA A 215 12.83 11.66 5.51
CA ALA A 215 13.07 13.03 5.06
C ALA A 215 14.51 13.20 4.59
N GLN A 216 14.70 13.82 3.43
CA GLN A 216 15.99 14.01 2.75
C GLN A 216 16.72 12.71 2.35
N HIS A 217 16.08 11.55 2.49
CA HIS A 217 16.65 10.23 2.18
C HIS A 217 15.71 9.39 1.30
N HIS A 218 14.74 10.01 0.64
CA HIS A 218 13.90 9.39 -0.38
C HIS A 218 14.74 9.01 -1.60
N THR A 219 15.38 7.85 -1.50
CA THR A 219 16.37 7.35 -2.46
C THR A 219 15.66 6.79 -3.69
N THR A 220 16.15 7.20 -4.86
CA THR A 220 15.77 6.65 -6.15
C THR A 220 16.67 5.44 -6.44
N PHE A 221 16.13 4.38 -7.03
CA PHE A 221 16.90 3.19 -7.37
C PHE A 221 16.36 2.53 -8.64
N THR A 222 17.24 1.78 -9.31
CA THR A 222 16.92 1.02 -10.52
C THR A 222 16.30 -0.34 -10.20
N SER A 223 15.71 -0.99 -11.20
CA SER A 223 15.14 -2.33 -11.09
C SER A 223 16.14 -3.45 -10.77
N ASP A 224 17.44 -3.16 -10.83
CA ASP A 224 18.53 -4.05 -10.38
C ASP A 224 19.14 -3.61 -9.04
N GLY A 225 18.51 -2.66 -8.33
CA GLY A 225 18.84 -2.26 -6.96
C GLY A 225 19.94 -1.21 -6.81
N HIS A 226 20.37 -0.55 -7.89
CA HIS A 226 21.40 0.48 -7.82
C HIS A 226 20.80 1.85 -7.46
N PRO A 227 21.30 2.52 -6.40
CA PRO A 227 20.82 3.84 -6.02
C PRO A 227 21.26 4.91 -7.04
N ILE A 228 20.34 5.81 -7.37
CA ILE A 228 20.56 6.96 -8.25
C ILE A 228 20.28 8.23 -7.45
N LYS A 229 21.17 9.23 -7.59
CA LYS A 229 20.91 10.59 -7.11
C LYS A 229 20.44 11.46 -8.26
N GLU A 230 19.20 11.93 -8.17
CA GLU A 230 18.55 12.70 -9.23
C GLU A 230 17.59 13.76 -8.64
N ASN A 231 17.27 14.77 -9.45
CA ASN A 231 16.48 15.94 -9.06
C ASN A 231 14.98 15.76 -9.31
N PHE A 232 14.58 14.93 -10.27
CA PHE A 232 13.21 14.79 -10.74
C PHE A 232 12.26 14.28 -9.65
N SER A 233 12.59 13.18 -8.96
CA SER A 233 11.75 12.68 -7.86
C SER A 233 11.68 13.65 -6.69
N GLN A 234 12.78 14.35 -6.40
CA GLN A 234 12.81 15.35 -5.34
C GLN A 234 11.86 16.51 -5.66
N LEU A 235 11.85 16.97 -6.91
CA LEU A 235 10.92 18.01 -7.37
C LEU A 235 9.46 17.55 -7.29
N LEU A 236 9.16 16.29 -7.63
CA LEU A 236 7.80 15.75 -7.56
C LEU A 236 7.29 15.55 -6.14
N ILE A 237 8.16 15.10 -5.22
CA ILE A 237 7.83 15.04 -3.79
C ILE A 237 7.51 16.45 -3.31
N LEU A 238 8.40 17.42 -3.57
CA LEU A 238 8.21 18.81 -3.15
C LEU A 238 6.92 19.42 -3.70
N GLU A 239 6.65 19.23 -4.99
CA GLU A 239 5.42 19.72 -5.62
C GLU A 239 4.16 19.14 -4.99
N THR A 240 4.18 17.84 -4.70
CA THR A 240 3.00 17.12 -4.23
C THR A 240 2.70 17.43 -2.77
N THR A 241 3.75 17.55 -1.94
CA THR A 241 3.62 17.75 -0.49
C THR A 241 3.66 19.22 -0.08
N GLY A 242 4.30 20.08 -0.86
CA GLY A 242 4.62 21.46 -0.48
C GLY A 242 5.66 21.58 0.64
N ASP A 243 6.30 20.47 1.05
CA ASP A 243 7.21 20.42 2.20
C ASP A 243 8.66 20.20 1.77
N ALA A 244 9.43 21.29 1.77
CA ALA A 244 10.86 21.29 1.43
C ALA A 244 11.73 20.50 2.43
N SER A 245 11.26 20.23 3.65
CA SER A 245 12.02 19.45 4.62
C SER A 245 12.11 17.97 4.24
N LEU A 246 11.21 17.47 3.40
CA LEU A 246 11.17 16.07 2.98
C LEU A 246 12.20 15.73 1.91
N VAL A 247 12.71 16.73 1.19
CA VAL A 247 13.57 16.51 0.01
C VAL A 247 15.00 16.91 0.30
N GLU A 248 15.94 16.23 -0.35
CA GLU A 248 17.32 16.68 -0.33
C GLU A 248 17.42 18.06 -1.01
N ASN A 249 18.25 18.95 -0.45
CA ASN A 249 18.40 20.34 -0.92
C ASN A 249 18.42 20.44 -2.45
N ILE A 250 17.37 21.03 -3.03
CA ILE A 250 17.26 21.22 -4.47
C ILE A 250 18.07 22.49 -4.79
N PRO A 251 19.13 22.40 -5.62
CA PRO A 251 19.96 23.56 -5.90
C PRO A 251 19.10 24.71 -6.43
N GLU A 252 19.29 25.91 -5.86
CA GLU A 252 18.85 27.14 -6.51
C GLU A 252 19.64 27.24 -7.81
N SER A 253 18.98 26.92 -8.93
CA SER A 253 19.59 26.98 -10.24
C SER A 253 19.12 28.24 -10.95
N ASP A 254 20.07 29.11 -11.29
CA ASP A 254 19.81 30.17 -12.25
C ASP A 254 19.67 29.62 -13.68
N GLY A 255 20.12 28.39 -13.96
CA GLY A 255 20.17 27.76 -15.30
C GLY A 255 19.32 26.48 -15.46
N PRO A 256 19.40 25.82 -16.63
CA PRO A 256 18.75 24.52 -16.86
C PRO A 256 19.15 23.46 -15.82
N ILE A 257 18.20 22.61 -15.44
CA ILE A 257 18.37 21.62 -14.37
C ILE A 257 18.65 20.25 -14.99
N ASN A 258 19.64 19.56 -14.43
CA ASN A 258 19.97 18.19 -14.81
C ASN A 258 19.11 17.19 -14.07
N PHE A 259 18.67 16.12 -14.75
CA PHE A 259 18.10 14.95 -14.10
C PHE A 259 19.02 14.42 -12.98
N PHE A 260 20.31 14.17 -13.27
CA PHE A 260 21.24 13.62 -12.29
C PHE A 260 21.85 14.69 -11.37
N ARG A 261 22.14 14.29 -10.14
CA ARG A 261 23.00 15.04 -9.22
C ARG A 261 24.41 14.48 -9.30
N GLY A 262 25.26 15.12 -10.10
CA GLY A 262 26.60 14.64 -10.43
C GLY A 262 26.65 13.95 -11.78
N ASN A 263 27.48 12.92 -11.91
CA ASN A 263 27.66 12.21 -13.18
C ASN A 263 26.44 11.37 -13.56
N GLY A 264 26.23 11.23 -14.86
CA GLY A 264 25.23 10.30 -15.40
C GLY A 264 25.51 8.86 -14.97
N GLN A 265 24.46 8.16 -14.55
CA GLN A 265 24.52 6.75 -14.17
C GLN A 265 23.79 5.91 -15.23
N PHE A 266 24.31 4.73 -15.56
CA PHE A 266 23.79 3.86 -16.64
C PHE A 266 23.67 4.58 -18.01
N THR A 267 24.48 5.61 -18.21
CA THR A 267 24.50 6.48 -19.39
C THR A 267 25.88 7.14 -19.50
N THR A 268 26.04 8.12 -20.38
CA THR A 268 27.27 8.92 -20.49
C THR A 268 27.58 9.65 -19.18
N ALA A 269 28.86 9.67 -18.78
CA ALA A 269 29.28 10.33 -17.53
C ALA A 269 28.91 11.83 -17.51
N GLU A 270 29.16 12.53 -18.61
CA GLU A 270 28.57 13.84 -18.87
C GLU A 270 27.17 13.63 -19.47
N PHE A 271 26.15 13.87 -18.65
CA PHE A 271 24.76 13.81 -19.06
C PHE A 271 24.21 15.25 -19.15
N PRO A 272 23.54 15.64 -20.24
CA PRO A 272 23.07 17.01 -20.40
C PRO A 272 21.85 17.31 -19.51
N CYS A 273 21.61 18.58 -19.24
CA CYS A 273 20.33 19.00 -18.70
C CYS A 273 19.19 18.66 -19.66
N ASP A 274 18.00 18.47 -19.10
CA ASP A 274 16.81 18.10 -19.85
C ASP A 274 15.66 19.07 -19.59
N VAL A 275 14.80 19.19 -20.59
CA VAL A 275 13.60 20.03 -20.56
C VAL A 275 12.64 19.56 -19.48
N ASP A 276 12.60 18.27 -19.17
CA ASP A 276 11.64 17.66 -18.28
C ASP A 276 11.83 18.15 -16.84
N THR A 277 13.01 17.86 -16.29
CA THR A 277 13.45 18.27 -14.95
C THR A 277 13.48 19.79 -14.83
N THR A 278 13.95 20.48 -15.86
CA THR A 278 13.97 21.95 -15.89
C THR A 278 12.56 22.52 -15.78
N SER A 279 11.61 22.02 -16.58
CA SER A 279 10.25 22.55 -16.62
C SER A 279 9.52 22.35 -15.29
N ILE A 280 9.65 21.18 -14.65
CA ILE A 280 9.08 20.97 -13.31
C ILE A 280 9.71 21.91 -12.30
N GLY A 281 11.05 22.00 -12.26
CA GLY A 281 11.76 22.86 -11.32
C GLY A 281 11.34 24.33 -11.41
N PHE A 282 11.23 24.88 -12.62
CA PHE A 282 10.82 26.28 -12.80
C PHE A 282 9.30 26.50 -12.68
N THR A 283 8.49 25.45 -12.85
CA THR A 283 7.04 25.51 -12.56
C THR A 283 6.80 25.68 -11.06
N ILE A 284 7.49 24.91 -10.22
CA ILE A 284 7.24 24.90 -8.77
C ILE A 284 8.12 25.88 -7.97
N SER A 285 9.20 26.39 -8.57
CA SER A 285 10.09 27.34 -7.89
C SER A 285 9.36 28.66 -7.59
N THR A 286 9.31 28.99 -6.30
CA THR A 286 8.84 30.28 -5.77
C THR A 286 9.94 31.34 -5.74
N LEU A 287 11.21 30.92 -5.85
CA LEU A 287 12.39 31.78 -5.75
C LEU A 287 12.90 32.26 -7.12
N ALA A 288 12.62 31.52 -8.21
CA ALA A 288 13.02 31.93 -9.55
C ALA A 288 12.27 33.20 -9.98
N SER A 289 13.03 34.26 -10.27
CA SER A 289 12.48 35.53 -10.77
C SER A 289 11.76 35.33 -12.11
N ALA A 290 10.77 36.18 -12.40
CA ALA A 290 10.08 36.18 -13.69
C ALA A 290 11.06 36.35 -14.87
N HIS A 291 12.13 37.12 -14.67
CA HIS A 291 13.21 37.28 -15.66
C HIS A 291 13.93 35.95 -15.93
N ASN A 292 14.31 35.21 -14.87
CA ASN A 292 14.96 33.91 -15.01
C ASN A 292 14.04 32.89 -15.68
N LYS A 293 12.76 32.82 -15.28
CA LYS A 293 11.77 31.95 -15.94
C LYS A 293 11.65 32.27 -17.44
N SER A 294 11.58 33.56 -17.80
CA SER A 294 11.53 33.99 -19.20
C SER A 294 12.78 33.57 -19.97
N ARG A 295 13.97 33.80 -19.41
CA ARG A 295 15.24 33.44 -20.04
C ARG A 295 15.35 31.94 -20.31
N ILE A 296 14.93 31.10 -19.36
CA ILE A 296 14.93 29.65 -19.52
C ILE A 296 13.92 29.20 -20.59
N MET A 297 12.72 29.77 -20.62
CA MET A 297 11.77 29.52 -21.71
C MET A 297 12.38 29.86 -23.08
N ASP A 298 13.11 30.98 -23.19
CA ASP A 298 13.79 31.37 -24.44
C ASP A 298 14.91 30.38 -24.84
N GLU A 299 15.56 29.73 -23.88
CA GLU A 299 16.53 28.66 -24.16
C GLU A 299 15.84 27.37 -24.61
N ILE A 300 14.74 26.99 -23.95
CA ILE A 300 13.93 25.81 -24.32
C ILE A 300 13.40 25.95 -25.75
N LEU A 301 12.96 27.14 -26.18
CA LEU A 301 12.47 27.39 -27.54
C LEU A 301 13.51 27.14 -28.64
N LYS A 302 14.81 27.14 -28.32
CA LYS A 302 15.89 26.84 -29.26
C LYS A 302 16.09 25.33 -29.47
N LEU A 303 15.47 24.49 -28.64
CA LEU A 303 15.58 23.03 -28.68
C LEU A 303 14.52 22.37 -29.56
N ARG A 304 13.79 23.14 -30.37
CA ARG A 304 12.82 22.60 -31.33
C ARG A 304 13.54 21.99 -32.53
N ASP A 305 13.00 20.89 -33.05
CA ASP A 305 13.47 20.29 -34.31
C ASP A 305 12.90 21.01 -35.55
N SER A 306 13.10 20.42 -36.72
CA SER A 306 12.61 20.95 -38.00
C SER A 306 11.08 21.00 -38.09
N ASP A 307 10.37 20.23 -37.27
CA ASP A 307 8.91 20.20 -37.20
C ASP A 307 8.36 21.11 -36.08
N ASN A 308 9.23 21.94 -35.49
CA ASN A 308 8.96 22.78 -34.33
C ASN A 308 8.56 22.01 -33.06
N ILE A 309 8.86 20.71 -32.98
CA ILE A 309 8.57 19.90 -31.80
C ILE A 309 9.76 19.94 -30.84
N LEU A 310 9.46 20.16 -29.56
CA LEU A 310 10.46 20.32 -28.52
C LEU A 310 11.23 19.01 -28.27
N GLN A 311 12.57 19.07 -28.35
CA GLN A 311 13.44 17.95 -28.00
C GLN A 311 13.70 17.88 -26.49
N VAL A 312 14.05 16.70 -26.00
CA VAL A 312 14.21 16.42 -24.57
C VAL A 312 15.43 17.08 -23.93
N TYR A 313 16.56 17.15 -24.63
CA TYR A 313 17.85 17.54 -24.03
C TYR A 313 18.30 18.92 -24.47
N PHE A 314 19.01 19.62 -23.58
CA PHE A 314 19.82 20.80 -23.90
C PHE A 314 21.13 20.40 -24.62
N ASP A 315 21.02 19.48 -25.58
CA ASP A 315 22.12 18.91 -26.37
C ASP A 315 21.57 18.46 -27.72
N ALA A 316 21.84 19.27 -28.76
CA ALA A 316 21.37 19.03 -30.12
C ALA A 316 21.90 17.72 -30.74
N SER A 317 22.97 17.13 -30.18
CA SER A 317 23.48 15.83 -30.63
C SER A 317 22.61 14.65 -30.17
N ARG A 318 21.62 14.90 -29.31
CA ARG A 318 20.68 13.90 -28.77
C ARG A 318 19.24 14.19 -29.19
N PRO A 319 18.88 14.05 -30.47
CA PRO A 319 17.52 14.30 -30.94
C PRO A 319 16.58 13.23 -30.39
N ARG A 320 15.81 13.59 -29.37
CA ARG A 320 14.86 12.72 -28.69
C ARG A 320 13.58 13.50 -28.47
N LEU A 321 12.47 12.84 -28.77
CA LEU A 321 11.11 13.30 -28.51
C LEU A 321 10.48 12.44 -27.43
N ASP A 322 9.71 13.07 -26.56
CA ASP A 322 8.83 12.39 -25.62
C ASP A 322 7.64 13.31 -25.29
N PRO A 323 6.40 12.82 -25.39
CA PRO A 323 5.24 13.68 -25.22
C PRO A 323 5.02 14.11 -23.77
N VAL A 324 5.51 13.35 -22.78
CA VAL A 324 5.45 13.78 -21.37
C VAL A 324 6.37 14.97 -21.12
N VAL A 325 7.58 14.95 -21.71
CA VAL A 325 8.51 16.07 -21.64
C VAL A 325 7.91 17.32 -22.27
N CYS A 326 7.23 17.16 -23.42
CA CYS A 326 6.49 18.26 -24.05
C CYS A 326 5.37 18.79 -23.15
N ILE A 327 4.62 17.92 -22.46
CA ILE A 327 3.57 18.31 -21.50
C ILE A 327 4.15 19.12 -20.35
N ASN A 328 5.30 18.72 -19.79
CA ASN A 328 5.93 19.45 -18.69
C ASN A 328 6.42 20.83 -19.13
N ALA A 329 6.99 20.96 -20.33
CA ALA A 329 7.31 22.26 -20.92
C ALA A 329 6.05 23.11 -21.17
N LEU A 330 4.99 22.54 -21.75
CA LEU A 330 3.72 23.23 -21.97
C LEU A 330 3.11 23.71 -20.66
N THR A 331 3.23 22.93 -19.59
CA THR A 331 2.77 23.29 -18.24
C THR A 331 3.54 24.50 -17.74
N PHE A 332 4.87 24.46 -17.82
CA PHE A 332 5.75 25.57 -17.44
C PHE A 332 5.43 26.85 -18.23
N PHE A 333 5.34 26.76 -19.56
CA PHE A 333 5.04 27.90 -20.42
C PHE A 333 3.63 28.44 -20.17
N SER A 334 2.62 27.58 -20.04
CA SER A 334 1.24 27.99 -19.79
C SER A 334 1.08 28.68 -18.44
N ALA A 335 1.74 28.17 -17.39
CA ALA A 335 1.75 28.81 -16.07
C ALA A 335 2.36 30.23 -16.08
N ASN A 336 3.14 30.56 -17.11
CA ASN A 336 3.74 31.88 -17.31
C ASN A 336 3.14 32.65 -18.51
N GLY A 337 1.96 32.25 -19.02
CA GLY A 337 1.27 32.94 -20.11
C GLY A 337 1.89 32.79 -21.50
N ARG A 338 2.87 31.91 -21.66
CA ARG A 338 3.66 31.70 -22.88
C ARG A 338 3.34 30.39 -23.60
N GLY A 339 2.30 29.67 -23.20
CA GLY A 339 1.93 28.36 -23.76
C GLY A 339 1.76 28.32 -25.28
N HIS A 340 1.35 29.45 -25.88
CA HIS A 340 1.15 29.59 -27.34
C HIS A 340 2.43 29.46 -28.17
N GLU A 341 3.61 29.60 -27.56
CA GLU A 341 4.91 29.53 -28.25
C GLU A 341 5.35 28.09 -28.57
N LEU A 342 4.62 27.09 -28.06
CA LEU A 342 4.86 25.66 -28.24
C LEU A 342 3.67 24.99 -28.96
N GLN A 343 3.03 25.67 -29.90
CA GLN A 343 1.79 25.20 -30.54
C GLN A 343 1.94 23.84 -31.22
N GLU A 344 3.01 23.60 -31.98
CA GLU A 344 3.22 22.33 -32.67
C GLU A 344 3.47 21.16 -31.69
N SER A 345 4.13 21.44 -30.57
CA SER A 345 4.29 20.45 -29.49
C SER A 345 2.95 20.16 -28.80
N PHE A 346 2.09 21.17 -28.63
CA PHE A 346 0.73 21.00 -28.11
C PHE A 346 -0.13 20.14 -29.06
N ASP A 347 -0.11 20.43 -30.36
CA ASP A 347 -0.87 19.69 -31.37
C ASP A 347 -0.43 18.22 -31.43
N TRP A 348 0.87 17.95 -31.26
CA TRP A 348 1.38 16.58 -31.16
C TRP A 348 0.91 15.87 -29.88
N VAL A 349 0.92 16.55 -28.73
CA VAL A 349 0.38 16.00 -27.47
C VAL A 349 -1.12 15.69 -27.59
N GLU A 350 -1.89 16.56 -28.25
CA GLU A 350 -3.29 16.33 -28.55
C GLU A 350 -3.49 15.09 -29.43
N ALA A 351 -2.67 14.91 -30.47
CA ALA A 351 -2.70 13.73 -31.31
C ALA A 351 -2.37 12.45 -30.52
N VAL A 352 -1.36 12.50 -29.63
CA VAL A 352 -0.98 11.37 -28.76
C VAL A 352 -2.15 10.97 -27.85
N LEU A 353 -2.84 11.93 -27.24
CA LEU A 353 -4.02 11.68 -26.41
C LEU A 353 -5.18 11.09 -27.23
N THR A 354 -5.48 11.72 -28.37
CA THR A 354 -6.61 11.37 -29.24
C THR A 354 -6.47 9.95 -29.80
N HIS A 355 -5.26 9.58 -30.21
CA HIS A 355 -4.96 8.30 -30.83
C HIS A 355 -4.42 7.24 -29.86
N ARG A 356 -4.42 7.50 -28.54
CA ARG A 356 -3.97 6.55 -27.51
C ARG A 356 -2.52 6.10 -27.68
N ALA A 357 -1.67 6.93 -28.28
CA ALA A 357 -0.28 6.56 -28.55
C ALA A 357 0.57 6.37 -27.28
N TYR A 358 0.05 6.79 -26.11
CA TYR A 358 0.69 6.66 -24.80
C TYR A 358 0.34 5.36 -24.04
N VAL A 359 -0.53 4.50 -24.59
CA VAL A 359 -1.14 3.38 -23.84
C VAL A 359 -0.11 2.37 -23.31
N ASP A 360 1.02 2.23 -23.99
CA ASP A 360 2.15 1.35 -23.61
C ASP A 360 3.29 2.12 -22.90
N GLY A 361 2.98 3.33 -22.41
CA GLY A 361 3.98 4.28 -21.91
C GLY A 361 4.65 5.08 -23.03
N THR A 362 5.78 5.68 -22.72
CA THR A 362 6.59 6.47 -23.66
C THR A 362 8.05 6.00 -23.63
N ARG A 363 8.96 6.77 -24.24
CA ARG A 363 10.38 6.43 -24.24
C ARG A 363 10.95 6.40 -22.82
N TYR A 364 10.55 7.36 -21.99
CA TYR A 364 11.08 7.52 -20.63
C TYR A 364 10.09 7.14 -19.54
N TYR A 365 8.79 7.11 -19.83
CA TYR A 365 7.76 6.80 -18.84
C TYR A 365 7.18 5.41 -19.07
N GLU A 366 7.01 4.64 -17.99
CA GLU A 366 6.65 3.23 -18.10
C GLU A 366 5.17 3.00 -18.38
N THR A 367 4.31 3.83 -17.79
CA THR A 367 2.87 3.59 -17.77
C THR A 367 2.09 4.69 -18.50
N ALA A 368 0.92 4.33 -19.02
CA ALA A 368 -0.03 5.28 -19.59
C ALA A 368 -0.48 6.33 -18.55
N GLU A 369 -0.54 5.92 -17.29
CA GLU A 369 -0.92 6.73 -16.14
C GLU A 369 0.03 7.93 -15.96
N ALA A 370 1.33 7.79 -16.26
CA ALA A 370 2.26 8.92 -16.21
C ALA A 370 1.89 10.01 -17.22
N PHE A 371 1.59 9.64 -18.47
CA PHE A 371 1.16 10.61 -19.49
C PHE A 371 -0.12 11.35 -19.07
N LEU A 372 -1.13 10.62 -18.60
CA LEU A 372 -2.38 11.22 -18.14
C LEU A 372 -2.17 12.11 -16.89
N PHE A 373 -1.30 11.69 -15.97
CA PHE A 373 -0.98 12.47 -14.78
C PHE A 373 -0.36 13.82 -15.14
N PHE A 374 0.69 13.83 -15.96
CA PHE A 374 1.30 15.09 -16.38
C PHE A 374 0.37 15.93 -17.23
N LEU A 375 -0.45 15.31 -18.10
CA LEU A 375 -1.45 16.05 -18.86
C LEU A 375 -2.46 16.73 -17.93
N SER A 376 -2.88 16.06 -16.86
CA SER A 376 -3.79 16.66 -15.87
C SER A 376 -3.20 17.92 -15.22
N ARG A 377 -1.87 18.00 -15.06
CA ARG A 377 -1.17 19.20 -14.59
C ARG A 377 -1.26 20.34 -15.60
N LEU A 378 -1.09 20.07 -16.89
CA LEU A 378 -1.29 21.05 -17.95
C LEU A 378 -2.72 21.59 -17.95
N LEU A 379 -3.72 20.71 -17.85
CA LEU A 379 -5.13 21.11 -17.81
C LEU A 379 -5.49 21.94 -16.57
N ALA A 380 -4.74 21.80 -15.48
CA ALA A 380 -4.91 22.59 -14.26
C ALA A 380 -4.52 24.07 -14.47
N VAL A 381 -3.47 24.33 -15.26
CA VAL A 381 -2.89 25.68 -15.43
C VAL A 381 -3.23 26.34 -16.77
N SER A 382 -3.69 25.59 -17.77
CA SER A 382 -3.96 26.10 -19.12
C SER A 382 -5.45 26.01 -19.48
N PRO A 383 -6.20 27.12 -19.43
CA PRO A 383 -7.58 27.16 -19.90
C PRO A 383 -7.74 26.75 -21.37
N TYR A 384 -6.74 27.08 -22.21
CA TYR A 384 -6.70 26.67 -23.62
C TYR A 384 -6.61 25.15 -23.76
N ALA A 385 -5.65 24.52 -23.06
CA ALA A 385 -5.51 23.07 -23.09
C ALA A 385 -6.75 22.38 -22.52
N ARG A 386 -7.31 22.91 -21.43
CA ARG A 386 -8.55 22.40 -20.82
C ARG A 386 -9.71 22.41 -21.83
N HIS A 387 -9.96 23.55 -22.48
CA HIS A 387 -11.02 23.67 -23.47
C HIS A 387 -10.87 22.66 -24.62
N ARG A 388 -9.64 22.45 -25.10
CA ARG A 388 -9.35 21.55 -26.22
C ARG A 388 -9.43 20.07 -25.83
N LEU A 389 -8.84 19.70 -24.69
CA LEU A 389 -8.49 18.31 -24.39
C LEU A 389 -9.38 17.66 -23.32
N GLN A 390 -10.13 18.43 -22.52
CA GLN A 390 -10.82 17.89 -21.34
C GLN A 390 -11.78 16.75 -21.68
N SER A 391 -12.56 16.86 -22.75
CA SER A 391 -13.52 15.81 -23.13
C SER A 391 -12.81 14.50 -23.49
N VAL A 392 -11.72 14.57 -24.27
CA VAL A 392 -10.95 13.38 -24.66
C VAL A 392 -10.18 12.83 -23.45
N PHE A 393 -9.62 13.70 -22.62
CA PHE A 393 -8.93 13.32 -21.39
C PHE A 393 -9.86 12.56 -20.42
N GLU A 394 -11.11 12.98 -20.27
CA GLU A 394 -12.10 12.29 -19.46
C GLU A 394 -12.40 10.88 -20.01
N GLU A 395 -12.62 10.75 -21.32
CA GLU A 395 -12.81 9.46 -21.98
C GLU A 395 -11.61 8.54 -21.73
N ARG A 396 -10.39 9.08 -21.90
CA ARG A 396 -9.14 8.36 -21.65
C ARG A 396 -8.98 7.94 -20.19
N CYS A 397 -9.40 8.75 -19.23
CA CYS A 397 -9.40 8.37 -17.81
C CYS A 397 -10.35 7.18 -17.56
N ARG A 398 -11.54 7.17 -18.16
CA ARG A 398 -12.52 6.07 -18.03
C ARG A 398 -12.00 4.75 -18.58
N GLU A 399 -11.26 4.79 -19.68
CA GLU A 399 -10.63 3.60 -20.28
C GLU A 399 -9.59 2.93 -19.38
N ARG A 400 -9.03 3.66 -18.41
CA ARG A 400 -8.03 3.13 -17.48
C ARG A 400 -8.63 2.48 -16.23
N ILE A 401 -9.93 2.63 -15.99
CA ILE A 401 -10.59 2.09 -14.80
C ILE A 401 -10.46 0.57 -14.79
N GLY A 402 -9.96 0.01 -13.68
CA GLY A 402 -9.78 -1.42 -13.51
C GLY A 402 -8.56 -2.03 -14.22
N MET A 403 -7.76 -1.23 -14.93
CA MET A 403 -6.48 -1.71 -15.47
C MET A 403 -5.51 -2.07 -14.35
N GLU A 404 -4.70 -3.11 -14.56
CA GLU A 404 -3.63 -3.46 -13.63
C GLU A 404 -2.63 -2.31 -13.47
N GLY A 405 -2.01 -2.20 -12.29
CA GLY A 405 -1.04 -1.16 -11.99
C GLY A 405 -0.50 -1.31 -10.57
N ASP A 406 0.74 -0.86 -10.37
CA ASP A 406 1.34 -0.71 -9.04
C ASP A 406 0.70 0.46 -8.27
N ALA A 407 1.17 0.68 -7.04
CA ALA A 407 0.64 1.74 -6.17
C ALA A 407 0.74 3.14 -6.79
N LEU A 408 1.80 3.42 -7.56
CA LEU A 408 1.99 4.72 -8.20
C LEU A 408 1.02 4.90 -9.37
N ALA A 409 0.85 3.87 -10.21
CA ALA A 409 -0.13 3.88 -11.29
C ALA A 409 -1.56 4.08 -10.75
N LEU A 410 -1.93 3.38 -9.67
CA LEU A 410 -3.22 3.56 -9.00
C LEU A 410 -3.38 4.98 -8.46
N ALA A 411 -2.37 5.52 -7.77
CA ALA A 411 -2.41 6.89 -7.24
C ALA A 411 -2.57 7.93 -8.35
N MET A 412 -1.78 7.83 -9.43
CA MET A 412 -1.89 8.71 -10.60
C MET A 412 -3.29 8.63 -11.24
N ARG A 413 -3.83 7.42 -11.41
CA ARG A 413 -5.18 7.21 -11.98
C ARG A 413 -6.26 7.86 -11.11
N ILE A 414 -6.20 7.65 -9.78
CA ILE A 414 -7.14 8.25 -8.83
C ILE A 414 -7.08 9.78 -8.89
N ILE A 415 -5.89 10.36 -8.92
CA ILE A 415 -5.71 11.82 -9.03
C ILE A 415 -6.33 12.34 -10.35
N CYS A 416 -6.00 11.71 -11.48
CA CYS A 416 -6.51 12.10 -12.80
C CYS A 416 -8.03 12.03 -12.88
N CYS A 417 -8.60 10.89 -12.49
CA CYS A 417 -10.04 10.67 -12.51
C CYS A 417 -10.75 11.64 -11.56
N SER A 418 -10.18 11.88 -10.38
CA SER A 418 -10.72 12.87 -9.45
C SER A 418 -10.77 14.25 -10.10
N ASN A 419 -9.71 14.71 -10.78
CA ASN A 419 -9.68 16.02 -11.43
C ASN A 419 -10.79 16.26 -12.47
N VAL A 420 -11.38 15.19 -13.04
CA VAL A 420 -12.52 15.25 -13.96
C VAL A 420 -13.84 14.74 -13.37
N GLY A 421 -13.93 14.60 -12.05
CA GLY A 421 -15.18 14.25 -11.36
C GLY A 421 -15.54 12.76 -11.39
N ILE A 422 -14.59 11.87 -11.65
CA ILE A 422 -14.78 10.42 -11.67
C ILE A 422 -14.34 9.82 -10.34
N ASP A 423 -15.25 9.08 -9.70
CA ASP A 423 -14.99 8.39 -8.43
C ASP A 423 -14.52 6.94 -8.64
N LEU A 424 -13.46 6.54 -7.95
CA LEU A 424 -12.79 5.24 -8.10
C LEU A 424 -12.71 4.45 -6.77
N PRO A 425 -13.84 4.00 -6.20
CA PRO A 425 -13.85 3.38 -4.86
C PRO A 425 -13.04 2.08 -4.78
N LEU A 426 -13.07 1.26 -5.84
CA LEU A 426 -12.36 -0.02 -5.87
C LEU A 426 -10.84 0.17 -5.97
N GLU A 427 -10.37 1.10 -6.82
CA GLU A 427 -8.94 1.40 -6.92
C GLU A 427 -8.41 2.08 -5.66
N ARG A 428 -9.22 2.88 -4.97
CA ARG A 428 -8.86 3.41 -3.65
C ARG A 428 -8.70 2.30 -2.62
N ALA A 429 -9.65 1.37 -2.53
CA ALA A 429 -9.53 0.23 -1.63
C ALA A 429 -8.25 -0.57 -1.93
N ARG A 430 -7.97 -0.81 -3.22
CA ARG A 430 -6.74 -1.48 -3.65
C ARG A 430 -5.48 -0.70 -3.28
N LEU A 431 -5.47 0.63 -3.44
CA LEU A 431 -4.35 1.46 -3.03
C LEU A 431 -4.11 1.32 -1.52
N LEU A 432 -5.16 1.39 -0.68
CA LEU A 432 -5.04 1.23 0.76
C LEU A 432 -4.53 -0.15 1.18
N GLU A 433 -4.92 -1.22 0.47
CA GLU A 433 -4.40 -2.58 0.69
C GLU A 433 -2.89 -2.70 0.45
N LEU A 434 -2.33 -1.90 -0.46
CA LEU A 434 -0.91 -1.95 -0.85
C LEU A 434 0.02 -1.18 0.10
N GLN A 435 -0.52 -0.45 1.10
CA GLN A 435 0.29 0.27 2.08
C GLN A 435 1.12 -0.74 2.90
N GLN A 436 2.42 -0.48 3.04
CA GLN A 436 3.37 -1.33 3.73
C GLN A 436 3.35 -1.10 5.25
N VAL A 437 3.97 -2.00 6.02
CA VAL A 437 4.04 -1.93 7.48
C VAL A 437 4.60 -0.59 7.96
N ASP A 438 5.65 -0.10 7.32
CA ASP A 438 6.33 1.18 7.60
C ASP A 438 5.48 2.43 7.28
N GLY A 439 4.29 2.26 6.68
CA GLY A 439 3.37 3.31 6.31
C GLY A 439 3.55 3.86 4.89
N GLY A 440 4.64 3.53 4.21
CA GLY A 440 4.84 3.90 2.81
C GLY A 440 4.13 2.94 1.84
N TRP A 441 4.28 3.20 0.55
CA TRP A 441 3.94 2.23 -0.50
C TRP A 441 5.22 1.66 -1.11
N ASP A 442 5.11 0.46 -1.68
CA ASP A 442 6.19 -0.17 -2.43
C ASP A 442 6.54 0.61 -3.70
N GLU A 443 7.54 0.13 -4.41
CA GLU A 443 8.15 0.75 -5.56
C GLU A 443 7.14 0.90 -6.72
N GLY A 444 6.85 2.13 -7.11
CA GLY A 444 6.18 2.45 -8.36
C GLY A 444 7.19 2.70 -9.47
N TRP A 445 7.14 1.93 -10.55
CA TRP A 445 8.06 2.09 -11.68
C TRP A 445 7.66 3.29 -12.51
N PHE A 446 8.32 4.41 -12.26
CA PHE A 446 7.86 5.68 -12.80
C PHE A 446 8.50 5.99 -14.15
N TYR A 447 9.81 5.78 -14.27
CA TYR A 447 10.56 6.01 -15.50
C TYR A 447 11.48 4.84 -15.86
N LYS A 448 11.94 4.82 -17.11
CA LYS A 448 12.88 3.84 -17.66
C LYS A 448 13.97 4.50 -18.49
N TYR A 449 15.15 3.87 -18.51
CA TYR A 449 16.20 4.25 -19.47
C TYR A 449 15.77 3.84 -20.88
N GLY A 450 15.55 4.83 -21.76
CA GLY A 450 15.10 4.57 -23.14
C GLY A 450 16.08 3.80 -24.03
N SER A 451 17.30 3.48 -23.57
CA SER A 451 18.30 2.67 -24.29
C SER A 451 18.20 1.17 -24.00
N HIS A 452 17.96 0.78 -22.73
CA HIS A 452 18.01 -0.63 -22.30
C HIS A 452 16.85 -1.04 -21.40
N GLY A 453 15.89 -0.16 -21.12
CA GLY A 453 14.66 -0.48 -20.40
C GLY A 453 14.79 -0.68 -18.89
N VAL A 454 15.96 -0.41 -18.30
CA VAL A 454 16.14 -0.43 -16.84
C VAL A 454 15.15 0.56 -16.22
N ARG A 455 14.29 0.06 -15.33
CA ARG A 455 13.23 0.85 -14.68
C ARG A 455 13.79 1.53 -13.44
N ILE A 456 13.21 2.66 -13.05
CA ILE A 456 13.63 3.43 -11.90
C ILE A 456 12.39 3.79 -11.07
N ALA A 457 12.52 3.67 -9.76
CA ALA A 457 11.48 3.94 -8.79
C ALA A 457 11.98 4.79 -7.63
N ASN A 458 11.02 5.45 -6.97
CA ASN A 458 11.23 6.20 -5.74
C ASN A 458 9.99 6.00 -4.84
N ARG A 459 10.18 5.37 -3.67
CA ARG A 459 9.09 5.12 -2.71
C ARG A 459 8.51 6.41 -2.13
N GLY A 460 9.32 7.47 -2.01
CA GLY A 460 8.87 8.80 -1.59
C GLY A 460 7.86 9.42 -2.56
N VAL A 461 8.12 9.34 -3.87
CA VAL A 461 7.17 9.79 -4.91
C VAL A 461 5.89 8.99 -4.85
N THR A 462 5.99 7.66 -4.81
CA THR A 462 4.83 6.76 -4.72
C THR A 462 3.98 7.09 -3.49
N THR A 463 4.62 7.29 -2.34
CA THR A 463 3.93 7.61 -1.10
C THR A 463 3.31 9.01 -1.11
N ALA A 464 4.01 10.03 -1.63
CA ALA A 464 3.47 11.38 -1.77
C ALA A 464 2.22 11.39 -2.68
N PHE A 465 2.25 10.66 -3.79
CA PHE A 465 1.12 10.55 -4.70
C PHE A 465 -0.03 9.76 -4.07
N ALA A 466 0.27 8.69 -3.32
CA ALA A 466 -0.75 7.94 -2.60
C ALA A 466 -1.47 8.81 -1.55
N ILE A 467 -0.73 9.62 -0.78
CA ILE A 467 -1.31 10.62 0.15
C ILE A 467 -2.27 11.53 -0.63
N LYS A 468 -1.79 12.14 -1.72
CA LYS A 468 -2.60 13.06 -2.53
C LYS A 468 -3.86 12.39 -3.09
N ALA A 469 -3.75 11.15 -3.56
CA ALA A 469 -4.87 10.37 -4.07
C ALA A 469 -5.94 10.10 -3.00
N ILE A 470 -5.52 9.80 -1.77
CA ILE A 470 -6.43 9.58 -0.63
C ILE A 470 -7.10 10.90 -0.19
N GLU A 471 -6.33 11.99 -0.09
CA GLU A 471 -6.82 13.29 0.39
C GLU A 471 -7.74 14.02 -0.60
N THR A 472 -7.48 13.88 -1.91
CA THR A 472 -8.29 14.55 -2.97
C THR A 472 -9.77 14.18 -2.87
N PHE A 473 -10.09 13.01 -2.30
CA PHE A 473 -11.45 12.58 -2.02
C PHE A 473 -12.00 13.11 -0.68
N ALA A 474 -11.19 13.15 0.38
CA ALA A 474 -11.63 13.63 1.70
C ALA A 474 -12.11 15.08 1.64
N GLY A 475 -11.45 15.92 0.84
CA GLY A 475 -11.89 17.31 0.60
C GLY A 475 -13.26 17.41 -0.08
N ARG A 476 -13.61 16.46 -0.96
CA ARG A 476 -14.94 16.44 -1.62
C ARG A 476 -16.07 16.03 -0.70
N LYS A 477 -15.83 15.17 0.29
CA LYS A 477 -16.84 14.83 1.32
C LYS A 477 -17.18 16.02 2.21
N LEU A 478 -16.26 16.96 2.40
CA LEU A 478 -16.50 18.19 3.16
C LEU A 478 -17.27 19.24 2.32
N ASP A 479 -16.99 19.33 1.02
CA ASP A 479 -17.68 20.25 0.11
C ASP A 479 -19.06 19.76 -0.35
N SER A 480 -19.32 18.45 -0.27
CA SER A 480 -20.63 17.83 -0.58
C SER A 480 -21.53 17.68 0.64
N GLY A 481 -21.37 18.55 1.65
CA GLY A 481 -22.29 18.64 2.77
C GLY A 481 -23.73 18.84 2.30
N GLU A 482 -24.44 17.73 2.13
CA GLU A 482 -25.88 17.69 1.91
C GLU A 482 -26.55 18.36 3.11
N HIS A 483 -27.28 19.43 2.80
CA HIS A 483 -28.31 20.02 3.65
C HIS A 483 -29.52 19.10 3.77
#